data_AF-F4D1A9-F1
#
_entry.id   AF-F4D1A9-F1
#
_cell.length_a   1.000
_cell.length_b   1.000
_cell.length_c   1.000
_cell.angle_alpha   90.00
_cell.angle_beta   90.00
_cell.angle_gamma   90.00
#
_symmetry.space_group_name_H-M   'P 1'
#
loop_
_entity.id
_entity.type
_entity.pdbx_description
1 polymer ?
#
loop_
_entity_poly.entity_id
_entity_poly.type
_entity_poly.pdbx_seq_one_letter_code
_entity_poly.pdbx_strand_id
1 'polypeptide(L)'
;MTRTDPWPWPADTQLDRARRVARDYREALAQVAPTLAARLDDITARRGQGWIAARPVAHDPDDLLTVEEVAEFCQVAVRTVTTWRLERTPPLPGKRTADGIRIRFGDLVAWQAARRRRRVDQ
;
A
#
# COMPACT_ATOMS: atom_id res chain seq x y z
N MET A 1 28.70 -14.71 -16.07
CA MET A 1 27.74 -13.74 -16.63
C MET A 1 26.52 -13.71 -15.71
N THR A 2 26.37 -12.65 -14.91
CA THR A 2 25.21 -12.47 -14.03
C THR A 2 23.99 -12.18 -14.91
N ARG A 3 23.01 -13.08 -14.91
CA ARG A 3 21.76 -12.89 -15.65
C ARG A 3 21.04 -11.68 -15.08
N THR A 4 20.96 -10.58 -15.83
CA THR A 4 20.22 -9.38 -15.44
C THR A 4 18.78 -9.79 -15.13
N ASP A 5 18.34 -9.49 -13.93
CA ASP A 5 16.97 -9.75 -13.51
C ASP A 5 16.03 -8.91 -14.38
N PRO A 6 15.10 -9.52 -15.15
CA PRO A 6 14.22 -8.78 -16.07
C PRO A 6 13.14 -7.97 -15.33
N TRP A 7 13.07 -8.05 -14.00
CA TRP A 7 12.07 -7.33 -13.22
C TRP A 7 12.24 -5.80 -13.31
N PRO A 8 11.22 -5.04 -13.74
CA PRO A 8 11.39 -3.63 -14.08
C PRO A 8 11.46 -2.69 -12.87
N TRP A 9 11.16 -3.18 -11.65
CA TRP A 9 11.21 -2.38 -10.42
C TRP A 9 12.34 -2.85 -9.49
N PRO A 10 13.56 -2.31 -9.62
CA PRO A 10 14.74 -2.85 -8.95
C PRO A 10 14.67 -2.82 -7.41
N ALA A 11 13.93 -1.87 -6.82
CA ALA A 11 13.76 -1.75 -5.37
C ALA A 11 12.60 -2.57 -4.78
N ASP A 12 11.89 -3.35 -5.60
CA ASP A 12 10.86 -4.24 -5.10
C ASP A 12 11.48 -5.44 -4.37
N THR A 13 11.05 -5.65 -3.12
CA THR A 13 11.33 -6.90 -2.41
C THR A 13 10.59 -8.07 -3.05
N GLN A 14 10.97 -9.31 -2.75
CA GLN A 14 10.25 -10.49 -3.25
C GLN A 14 8.74 -10.45 -2.94
N LEU A 15 8.36 -9.91 -1.78
CA LEU A 15 6.96 -9.71 -1.42
C LEU A 15 6.29 -8.64 -2.30
N ASP A 16 6.97 -7.54 -2.61
CA ASP A 16 6.46 -6.51 -3.53
C ASP A 16 6.24 -7.10 -4.93
N ARG A 17 7.15 -7.95 -5.40
CA ARG A 17 7.01 -8.68 -6.67
C ARG A 17 5.78 -9.58 -6.68
N ALA A 18 5.65 -10.44 -5.66
CA ALA A 18 4.51 -11.33 -5.53
C ALA A 18 3.18 -10.56 -5.50
N ARG A 19 3.14 -9.39 -4.83
CA ARG A 19 1.96 -8.53 -4.78
C ARG A 19 1.61 -7.86 -6.11
N ARG A 20 2.61 -7.54 -6.95
CA ARG A 20 2.34 -7.02 -8.31
C ARG A 20 1.80 -8.13 -9.19
N VAL A 21 2.49 -9.26 -9.25
CA VAL A 21 2.07 -10.42 -10.04
C VAL A 21 0.64 -10.84 -9.67
N ALA A 22 0.31 -10.92 -8.37
CA ALA A 22 -1.04 -11.25 -7.92
C ALA A 22 -2.09 -10.23 -8.38
N ARG A 23 -1.76 -8.93 -8.40
CA ARG A 23 -2.66 -7.88 -8.90
C ARG A 23 -2.85 -7.97 -10.41
N ASP A 24 -1.79 -8.21 -11.17
CA ASP A 24 -1.86 -8.38 -12.62
C ASP A 24 -2.75 -9.57 -12.99
N TYR A 25 -2.58 -10.72 -12.31
CA TYR A 25 -3.46 -11.88 -12.50
C TYR A 25 -4.90 -11.59 -12.11
N ARG A 26 -5.13 -10.86 -11.01
CA ARG A 26 -6.48 -10.49 -10.57
C ARG A 26 -7.15 -9.55 -11.56
N GLU A 27 -6.43 -8.56 -12.10
CA GLU A 27 -6.93 -7.63 -13.10
C GLU A 27 -7.30 -8.37 -14.38
N ALA A 28 -6.42 -9.24 -14.88
CA ALA A 28 -6.72 -10.10 -16.02
C ALA A 28 -7.95 -10.99 -15.76
N LEU A 29 -8.05 -11.58 -14.56
CA LEU A 29 -9.19 -12.41 -14.18
C LEU A 29 -10.50 -11.61 -14.11
N ALA A 30 -10.45 -10.38 -13.61
CA ALA A 30 -11.62 -9.51 -13.54
C ALA A 30 -12.15 -9.14 -14.93
N GLN A 31 -11.27 -9.02 -15.94
CA GLN A 31 -11.67 -8.76 -17.31
C GLN A 31 -12.36 -9.96 -17.97
N VAL A 32 -11.90 -11.19 -17.71
CA VAL A 32 -12.42 -12.41 -18.37
C VAL A 32 -13.53 -13.10 -17.58
N ALA A 33 -13.53 -13.02 -16.25
CA ALA A 33 -14.43 -13.73 -15.36
C ALA A 33 -14.73 -12.90 -14.08
N PRO A 34 -15.45 -11.77 -14.20
CA PRO A 34 -15.65 -10.81 -13.11
C PRO A 34 -16.30 -11.43 -11.87
N THR A 35 -17.30 -12.29 -12.03
CA THR A 35 -17.97 -12.96 -10.90
C THR A 35 -17.03 -13.90 -10.14
N LEU A 36 -16.13 -14.60 -10.85
CA LEU A 36 -15.13 -15.47 -10.22
C LEU A 36 -14.07 -14.63 -9.49
N ALA A 37 -13.60 -13.54 -10.11
CA ALA A 37 -12.68 -12.61 -9.48
C ALA A 37 -13.26 -12.06 -8.16
N ALA A 38 -14.51 -11.59 -8.17
CA ALA A 38 -15.18 -11.09 -6.96
C ALA A 38 -15.28 -12.15 -5.85
N ARG A 39 -15.63 -13.40 -6.19
CA ARG A 39 -15.67 -14.50 -5.22
C ARG A 39 -14.30 -14.79 -4.60
N LEU A 40 -13.24 -14.75 -5.39
CA LEU A 40 -11.87 -14.96 -4.90
C LEU A 40 -11.39 -13.77 -4.04
N ASP A 41 -11.76 -12.55 -4.41
CA ASP A 41 -11.51 -11.35 -3.62
C ASP A 41 -12.15 -11.49 -2.22
N ASP A 42 -13.40 -11.95 -2.11
CA ASP A 42 -14.05 -12.19 -0.82
C ASP A 42 -13.33 -13.27 0.02
N ILE A 43 -12.88 -14.36 -0.61
CA ILE A 43 -12.16 -15.44 0.07
C ILE A 43 -10.83 -14.94 0.62
N THR A 44 -10.09 -14.16 -0.17
CA THR A 44 -8.78 -13.62 0.23
C THR A 44 -8.92 -12.52 1.28
N ALA A 45 -9.93 -11.67 1.17
CA ALA A 45 -10.26 -10.66 2.18
C ALA A 45 -10.57 -11.28 3.55
N ARG A 46 -11.39 -12.36 3.58
CA ARG A 46 -11.66 -13.12 4.83
C ARG A 46 -10.41 -13.73 5.47
N ARG A 47 -9.33 -13.89 4.70
CA ARG A 47 -8.02 -14.39 5.17
C ARG A 47 -7.04 -13.25 5.50
N GLY A 48 -7.52 -12.00 5.57
CA GLY A 48 -6.68 -10.83 5.84
C GLY A 48 -5.79 -10.41 4.67
N GLN A 49 -6.05 -10.91 3.45
CA GLN A 49 -5.29 -10.58 2.24
C GLN A 49 -6.07 -9.62 1.32
N GLY A 50 -6.79 -8.67 1.91
CA GLY A 50 -7.63 -7.70 1.18
C GLY A 50 -6.87 -6.78 0.22
N TRP A 51 -5.53 -6.75 0.28
CA TRP A 51 -4.66 -5.99 -0.61
C TRP A 51 -4.69 -6.46 -2.08
N ILE A 52 -5.18 -7.67 -2.36
CA ILE A 52 -5.28 -8.23 -3.73
C ILE A 52 -6.38 -7.53 -4.54
N ALA A 53 -7.50 -7.23 -3.88
CA ALA A 53 -8.61 -6.55 -4.52
C ALA A 53 -8.27 -5.06 -4.65
N ALA A 54 -8.42 -4.50 -5.84
CA ALA A 54 -8.43 -3.06 -6.02
C ALA A 54 -9.66 -2.51 -5.28
N ARG A 55 -9.46 -1.98 -4.08
CA ARG A 55 -10.46 -1.12 -3.43
C ARG A 55 -10.22 0.29 -3.93
N PRO A 56 -11.12 0.84 -4.77
CA PRO A 56 -11.08 2.26 -5.08
C PRO A 56 -11.49 3.01 -3.81
N VAL A 57 -10.54 3.24 -2.92
CA VAL A 57 -10.69 4.26 -1.88
C VAL A 57 -10.17 5.54 -2.52
N ALA A 58 -11.10 6.33 -3.07
CA ALA A 58 -10.79 7.63 -3.62
C ALA A 58 -10.64 8.61 -2.45
N HIS A 59 -9.40 8.87 -2.05
CA HIS A 59 -9.07 9.98 -1.17
C HIS A 59 -8.57 11.16 -2.01
N ASP A 60 -9.04 12.35 -1.69
CA ASP A 60 -8.45 13.59 -2.20
C ASP A 60 -7.07 13.80 -1.56
N PRO A 61 -6.06 14.36 -2.27
CA PRO A 61 -4.75 14.67 -1.69
C PRO A 61 -4.80 15.46 -0.37
N ASP A 62 -5.84 16.29 -0.16
CA ASP A 62 -5.99 17.08 1.05
C ASP A 62 -6.83 16.42 2.15
N ASP A 63 -7.33 15.20 1.92
CA ASP A 63 -8.05 14.42 2.93
C ASP A 63 -7.17 14.15 4.16
N LEU A 64 -7.78 14.33 5.33
CA LEU A 64 -7.15 14.18 6.64
C LEU A 64 -7.56 12.85 7.29
N LEU A 65 -6.68 11.85 7.19
CA LEU A 65 -6.95 10.49 7.62
C LEU A 65 -6.50 10.23 9.06
N THR A 66 -7.23 9.43 9.82
CA THR A 66 -6.76 8.84 11.09
C THR A 66 -5.63 7.84 10.84
N VAL A 67 -4.97 7.42 11.92
CA VAL A 67 -3.97 6.34 11.85
C VAL A 67 -4.63 5.03 11.40
N GLU A 68 -5.87 4.78 11.84
CA GLU A 68 -6.68 3.62 11.50
C GLU A 68 -7.05 3.61 10.00
N GLU A 69 -7.49 4.75 9.47
CA GLU A 69 -7.81 4.91 8.03
C GLU A 69 -6.55 4.73 7.17
N VAL A 70 -5.40 5.27 7.61
CA VAL A 70 -4.13 5.03 6.91
C VAL A 70 -3.72 3.55 6.97
N ALA A 71 -3.94 2.87 8.10
CA ALA A 71 -3.62 1.46 8.27
C ALA A 71 -4.48 0.59 7.36
N GLU A 72 -5.78 0.89 7.28
CA GLU A 72 -6.70 0.25 6.35
C GLU A 72 -6.29 0.51 4.90
N PHE A 73 -6.07 1.77 4.52
CA PHE A 73 -5.66 2.14 3.17
C PHE A 73 -4.36 1.43 2.76
N CYS A 74 -3.38 1.38 3.65
CA CYS A 74 -2.09 0.73 3.39
C CYS A 74 -2.13 -0.79 3.58
N GLN A 75 -3.23 -1.36 4.07
CA GLN A 75 -3.37 -2.78 4.43
C GLN A 75 -2.24 -3.25 5.38
N VAL A 76 -1.98 -2.48 6.44
CA VAL A 76 -1.00 -2.79 7.49
C VAL A 76 -1.64 -2.68 8.88
N ALA A 77 -0.95 -3.13 9.92
CA ALA A 77 -1.41 -2.92 11.28
C ALA A 77 -1.32 -1.44 11.68
N VAL A 78 -2.25 -0.96 12.52
CA VAL A 78 -2.23 0.41 13.10
C VAL A 78 -0.88 0.72 13.74
N ARG A 79 -0.33 -0.25 14.49
CA ARG A 79 1.02 -0.14 15.10
C ARG A 79 2.10 0.17 14.07
N THR A 80 2.02 -0.39 12.87
CA THR A 80 2.97 -0.13 11.79
C THR A 80 2.94 1.34 11.36
N VAL A 81 1.75 1.94 11.27
CA VAL A 81 1.59 3.37 10.94
C VAL A 81 2.10 4.24 12.09
N THR A 82 1.85 3.86 13.34
CA THR A 82 2.42 4.53 14.52
C THR A 82 3.96 4.53 14.47
N THR A 83 4.59 3.39 14.17
CA THR A 83 6.03 3.29 13.98
C THR A 83 6.52 4.17 12.81
N TRP A 84 5.77 4.28 11.70
CA TRP A 84 6.13 5.19 10.60
C TRP A 84 6.18 6.64 11.03
N ARG A 85 5.30 7.05 11.95
CA ARG A 85 5.26 8.42 12.46
C ARG A 85 6.30 8.72 13.53
N LEU A 86 6.61 7.75 14.40
CA LEU A 86 7.42 8.01 15.59
C LEU A 86 8.88 7.60 15.42
N GLU A 87 9.16 6.55 14.66
CA GLU A 87 10.46 5.86 14.69
C GLU A 87 11.20 5.86 13.35
N ARG A 88 10.54 6.26 12.24
CA ARG A 88 11.17 6.26 10.92
C ARG A 88 11.84 7.60 10.60
N THR A 89 12.85 7.54 9.74
CA THR A 89 13.60 8.71 9.27
C THR A 89 13.55 8.82 7.74
N PRO A 90 12.91 9.86 7.17
CA PRO A 90 12.08 10.85 7.87
C PRO A 90 10.77 10.21 8.37
N PRO A 91 10.17 10.74 9.45
CA PRO A 91 8.89 10.25 9.96
C PRO A 91 7.77 10.60 8.99
N LEU A 92 6.69 9.82 9.01
CA LEU A 92 5.46 10.15 8.29
C LEU A 92 4.84 11.42 8.90
N PRO A 93 4.62 12.51 8.13
CA PRO A 93 4.04 13.74 8.65
C PRO A 93 2.62 13.53 9.20
N GLY A 94 2.26 14.31 10.22
CA GLY A 94 0.90 14.34 10.75
C GLY A 94 0.60 15.70 11.37
N LYS A 95 -0.67 16.11 11.28
CA LYS A 95 -1.21 17.36 11.80
C LYS A 95 -2.04 17.07 13.05
N ARG A 96 -1.83 17.84 14.12
CA ARG A 96 -2.70 17.76 15.30
C ARG A 96 -4.00 18.51 15.03
N THR A 97 -5.11 17.84 15.30
CA THR A 97 -6.48 18.34 15.20
C THR A 97 -7.17 18.18 16.55
N ALA A 98 -8.39 18.70 16.70
CA ALA A 98 -9.16 18.60 17.95
C ALA A 98 -9.35 17.13 18.40
N ASP A 99 -9.54 16.22 17.44
CA ASP A 99 -9.82 14.80 17.69
C ASP A 99 -8.56 13.92 17.66
N GLY A 100 -7.37 14.53 17.64
CA GLY A 100 -6.10 13.82 17.61
C GLY A 100 -5.27 14.06 16.36
N ILE A 101 -4.34 13.16 16.05
CA ILE A 101 -3.46 13.31 14.88
C ILE A 101 -4.17 12.85 13.61
N ARG A 102 -4.10 13.66 12.57
CA ARG A 102 -4.48 13.32 11.20
C ARG A 102 -3.28 13.32 10.26
N ILE A 103 -3.31 12.46 9.26
CA ILE A 103 -2.30 12.32 8.21
C ILE A 103 -2.94 12.78 6.92
N ARG A 104 -2.34 13.78 6.27
CA ARG A 104 -2.82 14.21 4.95
C ARG A 104 -2.48 13.15 3.91
N PHE A 105 -3.44 12.79 3.06
CA PHE A 105 -3.27 11.73 2.09
C PHE A 105 -2.11 11.98 1.12
N GLY A 106 -1.97 13.21 0.62
CA GLY A 106 -0.85 13.60 -0.25
C GLY A 106 0.53 13.41 0.41
N ASP A 107 0.64 13.68 1.72
CA ASP A 107 1.89 13.49 2.46
C ASP A 107 2.23 12.01 2.64
N LEU A 108 1.22 11.16 2.86
CA LEU A 108 1.38 9.71 2.90
C LEU A 108 1.92 9.17 1.57
N VAL A 109 1.32 9.57 0.45
CA VAL A 109 1.74 9.14 -0.89
C VAL A 109 3.17 9.60 -1.18
N ALA A 110 3.49 10.87 -0.90
CA ALA A 110 4.83 11.42 -1.09
C ALA A 110 5.88 10.70 -0.22
N TRP A 111 5.55 10.42 1.05
CA TRP A 111 6.42 9.70 1.98
C TRP A 111 6.69 8.27 1.51
N GLN A 112 5.67 7.53 1.05
CA GLN A 112 5.84 6.19 0.49
C GLN A 112 6.72 6.20 -0.76
N ALA A 113 6.53 7.17 -1.67
CA ALA A 113 7.35 7.32 -2.87
C ALA A 113 8.82 7.63 -2.53
N ALA A 114 9.07 8.53 -1.58
CA ALA A 114 10.42 8.83 -1.09
C ALA A 114 11.09 7.61 -0.46
N ARG A 115 10.33 6.82 0.33
CA ARG A 115 10.83 5.59 0.94
C ARG A 115 11.19 4.52 -0.07
N ARG A 116 10.45 4.40 -1.18
CA ARG A 116 10.80 3.48 -2.29
C ARG A 116 12.09 3.90 -2.97
N ARG A 117 12.28 5.20 -3.25
CA ARG A 117 13.51 5.73 -3.86
C ARG A 117 14.76 5.42 -3.03
N ARG A 118 14.70 5.64 -1.71
CA ARG A 118 15.82 5.33 -0.79
C ARG A 118 16.27 3.87 -0.80
N ARG A 119 15.40 2.93 -1.18
CA ARG A 119 15.77 1.51 -1.32
C ARG A 119 16.46 1.20 -2.64
N VAL A 120 16.31 2.05 -3.65
CA VAL A 120 17.05 1.94 -4.91
C VAL A 120 18.51 2.38 -4.70
N ASP A 121 18.70 3.42 -3.87
CA ASP A 121 20.01 4.02 -3.61
C ASP A 121 20.85 3.29 -2.54
N GLN A 122 20.33 2.21 -1.94
CA GLN A 122 21.01 1.35 -0.96
C GLN A 122 21.40 0.01 -1.57
#